data_AF-A0A7S3UF95-F1
#
_entry.id   AF-A0A7S3UF95-F1
#
_cell.length_a   1.000
_cell.length_b   1.000
_cell.length_c   1.000
_cell.angle_alpha   90.00
_cell.angle_beta   90.00
_cell.angle_gamma   90.00
#
_symmetry.space_group_name_H-M   'P 1'
#
loop_
_entity.id
_entity.type
_entity.pdbx_description
1 polymer ?
#
loop_
_entity_poly.entity_id
_entity_poly.type
_entity_poly.pdbx_seq_one_letter_code
_entity_poly.pdbx_strand_id
1 'polypeptide(L)'
;MGGPRKTAGGFKYHQYQIVGRHTPTEAEPSPKLYRMKMWSTDAVRARSKFWYFMSMLTKVKKANGQIIACNEIFEEDASTVQNYGIWVRFTSRSGEHNMYKEYRDTTLNGAVEQMYDEM
;
A
#
# COMPACT_ATOMS: atom_id res chain seq x y z
N MET A 1 25.06 17.98 11.43
CA MET A 1 24.41 18.39 10.18
C MET A 1 23.15 17.55 10.00
N GLY A 2 21.98 18.08 10.39
CA GLY A 2 20.71 17.39 10.18
C GLY A 2 20.20 17.73 8.79
N GLY A 3 20.10 16.73 7.90
CA GLY A 3 19.43 16.89 6.61
C GLY A 3 18.00 17.39 6.78
N PRO A 4 17.39 17.97 5.73
CA PRO A 4 16.06 18.56 5.82
C PRO A 4 15.05 17.50 6.31
N ARG A 5 14.40 17.76 7.44
CA ARG A 5 13.27 16.95 7.91
C ARG A 5 12.16 17.09 6.87
N LYS A 6 11.87 16.03 6.13
CA LYS A 6 10.69 16.00 5.25
C LYS A 6 9.45 16.09 6.14
N THR A 7 8.84 17.27 6.21
CA THR A 7 7.52 17.47 6.80
C THR A 7 6.48 16.61 6.05
N ALA A 8 5.38 16.26 6.73
CA ALA A 8 4.31 15.34 6.28
C ALA A 8 3.72 15.55 4.86
N GLY A 9 4.08 16.63 4.14
CA GLY A 9 3.71 16.88 2.74
C GLY A 9 4.81 16.58 1.69
N GLY A 10 5.92 15.93 2.06
CA GLY A 10 7.09 15.73 1.18
C GLY A 10 7.32 14.32 0.64
N PHE A 11 6.43 13.36 0.92
CA PHE A 11 6.58 11.99 0.44
C PHE A 11 5.96 11.83 -0.95
N LYS A 12 6.64 11.13 -1.84
CA LYS A 12 6.14 10.74 -3.16
C LYS A 12 5.11 9.61 -3.06
N TYR A 13 5.28 8.72 -2.09
CA TYR A 13 4.38 7.59 -1.86
C TYR A 13 3.66 7.73 -0.53
N HIS A 14 2.34 7.58 -0.58
CA HIS A 14 1.44 7.67 0.55
C HIS A 14 0.81 6.30 0.83
N GLN A 15 0.62 5.97 2.11
CA GLN A 15 -0.06 4.75 2.50
C GLN A 15 -1.58 4.95 2.38
N TYR A 16 -2.24 4.07 1.64
CA TYR A 16 -3.69 4.02 1.51
C TYR A 16 -4.24 2.72 2.06
N GLN A 17 -5.35 2.83 2.80
CA GLN A 17 -6.23 1.72 3.13
C GLN A 17 -7.42 1.71 2.19
N ILE A 18 -7.53 0.66 1.38
CA ILE A 18 -8.66 0.46 0.47
C ILE A 18 -9.48 -0.73 0.93
N VAL A 19 -10.79 -0.53 1.02
CA VAL A 19 -11.78 -1.57 1.32
C VAL A 19 -12.68 -1.74 0.11
N GLY A 20 -12.80 -2.97 -0.37
CA GLY A 20 -13.69 -3.31 -1.48
C GLY A 20 -14.34 -4.67 -1.31
N ARG A 21 -15.36 -4.94 -2.11
CA ARG A 21 -16.10 -6.20 -2.12
C ARG A 21 -16.68 -6.50 -3.50
N HIS A 22 -17.16 -7.72 -3.69
CA HIS A 22 -18.08 -8.01 -4.80
C HIS A 22 -19.35 -7.16 -4.64
N THR A 23 -19.96 -6.76 -5.76
CA THR A 23 -21.24 -6.05 -5.74
C THR A 23 -22.30 -6.99 -5.17
N PRO A 24 -23.07 -6.58 -4.14
CA PRO A 24 -24.13 -7.43 -3.59
C PRO A 24 -25.12 -7.87 -4.67
N THR A 25 -25.54 -9.14 -4.61
CA THR A 25 -26.56 -9.71 -5.50
C THR A 25 -27.69 -10.28 -4.65
N GLU A 26 -28.82 -10.63 -5.26
CA GLU A 26 -29.93 -11.28 -4.54
C GLU A 26 -29.51 -12.61 -3.91
N ALA A 27 -28.60 -13.34 -4.58
CA ALA A 27 -28.06 -14.61 -4.08
C ALA A 27 -27.04 -14.40 -2.94
N GLU A 28 -26.30 -13.29 -2.94
CA GLU A 28 -25.34 -12.95 -1.89
C GLU A 28 -25.46 -11.46 -1.50
N PRO A 29 -26.36 -11.12 -0.58
CA PRO A 29 -26.62 -9.73 -0.17
C PRO A 29 -25.50 -9.15 0.69
N SER A 30 -24.70 -10.00 1.34
CA SER A 30 -23.58 -9.59 2.19
C SER A 30 -22.25 -10.23 1.75
N PRO A 31 -21.67 -9.81 0.60
CA PRO A 31 -20.41 -10.36 0.13
C PRO A 31 -19.25 -10.03 1.06
N LYS A 32 -18.23 -10.90 1.05
CA LYS A 32 -17.00 -10.72 1.84
C LYS A 32 -16.30 -9.39 1.50
N LEU A 33 -15.88 -8.69 2.56
CA LEU A 33 -15.07 -7.48 2.48
C LEU A 33 -13.58 -7.81 2.43
N TYR A 34 -12.86 -7.13 1.54
CA TYR A 34 -11.42 -7.20 1.40
C TYR A 34 -10.81 -5.84 1.74
N ARG A 35 -9.80 -5.84 2.60
CA ARG A 35 -9.06 -4.65 3.01
C ARG A 35 -7.59 -4.83 2.68
N MET A 36 -7.00 -3.85 2.01
CA MET A 36 -5.57 -3.83 1.69
C MET A 36 -4.96 -2.49 2.10
N LYS A 37 -3.77 -2.55 2.68
CA LYS A 37 -2.89 -1.39 2.84
C LYS A 37 -1.88 -1.38 1.70
N MET A 38 -1.69 -0.25 1.04
CA MET A 38 -0.77 -0.14 -0.09
C MET A 38 -0.21 1.26 -0.25
N TRP A 39 1.00 1.36 -0.79
CA TRP A 39 1.63 2.62 -1.13
C TRP A 39 1.37 3.00 -2.58
N SER A 40 1.01 4.26 -2.82
CA SER A 40 0.82 4.86 -4.14
C SER A 40 1.07 6.36 -4.11
N THR A 41 1.24 6.97 -5.28
CA THR A 41 1.46 8.42 -5.41
C THR A 41 0.16 9.22 -5.25
N ASP A 42 -0.99 8.59 -5.48
CA ASP A 42 -2.30 9.21 -5.35
C ASP A 42 -3.39 8.14 -5.16
N ALA A 43 -4.59 8.59 -4.77
CA ALA A 43 -5.72 7.71 -4.53
C ALA A 43 -6.22 6.98 -5.80
N VAL A 44 -6.06 7.55 -7.00
CA VAL A 44 -6.52 6.94 -8.25
C VAL A 44 -5.67 5.71 -8.59
N ARG A 45 -4.34 5.86 -8.50
CA ARG A 45 -3.38 4.78 -8.68
C ARG A 45 -3.49 3.73 -7.58
N ALA A 46 -3.78 4.14 -6.34
CA ALA A 46 -4.07 3.21 -5.26
C ALA A 46 -5.28 2.33 -5.60
N ARG A 47 -6.40 2.92 -6.07
CA ARG A 47 -7.59 2.17 -6.51
C ARG A 47 -7.28 1.22 -7.67
N SER A 48 -6.44 1.63 -8.62
CA SER A 48 -6.01 0.76 -9.73
C SER A 48 -5.19 -0.43 -9.23
N LYS A 49 -4.23 -0.18 -8.34
CA LYS A 49 -3.37 -1.22 -7.73
C LYS A 49 -4.19 -2.19 -6.86
N PHE A 50 -5.21 -1.70 -6.16
CA PHE A 50 -6.17 -2.54 -5.45
C PHE A 50 -6.86 -3.54 -6.39
N TRP A 51 -7.37 -3.09 -7.54
CA TRP A 51 -8.04 -3.98 -8.49
C TRP A 51 -7.09 -5.00 -9.12
N TYR A 52 -5.84 -4.61 -9.38
CA TYR A 52 -4.79 -5.54 -9.82
C TYR A 52 -4.64 -6.70 -8.83
N PHE A 53 -4.40 -6.40 -7.54
CA PHE A 53 -4.26 -7.44 -6.52
C PHE A 53 -5.54 -8.21 -6.25
N MET A 54 -6.71 -7.56 -6.26
CA MET A 54 -8.00 -8.24 -6.11
C MET A 54 -8.20 -9.30 -7.20
N SER A 55 -7.85 -8.99 -8.45
CA SER A 55 -8.00 -9.94 -9.56
C SER A 55 -7.00 -11.10 -9.52
N MET A 56 -5.84 -10.89 -8.88
CA MET A 56 -4.80 -11.89 -8.72
C MET A 56 -5.06 -12.81 -7.52
N LEU A 57 -5.51 -12.26 -6.40
CA LEU A 57 -5.69 -12.97 -5.13
C LEU A 57 -7.12 -13.54 -4.97
N THR A 58 -8.09 -13.01 -5.71
CA THR A 58 -9.51 -13.36 -5.61
C THR A 58 -10.15 -13.42 -7.01
N LYS A 59 -11.42 -13.82 -7.09
CA LYS A 59 -12.19 -13.82 -8.35
C LYS A 59 -13.00 -12.53 -8.59
N VAL A 60 -12.73 -11.47 -7.83
CA VAL A 60 -13.44 -10.18 -7.96
C VAL A 60 -12.65 -9.24 -8.86
N LYS A 61 -13.33 -8.67 -9.86
CA LYS A 61 -12.79 -7.69 -10.81
C LYS A 61 -13.44 -6.33 -10.59
N LYS A 62 -12.89 -5.29 -11.22
CA LYS A 62 -13.47 -3.93 -11.18
C LYS A 62 -14.92 -3.89 -11.71
N ALA A 63 -15.26 -4.73 -12.69
CA ALA A 63 -16.58 -4.74 -13.33
C ALA A 63 -17.69 -5.30 -12.43
N ASN A 64 -17.38 -6.28 -11.57
CA ASN A 64 -18.35 -6.92 -10.68
C ASN A 64 -18.11 -6.57 -9.19
N GLY A 65 -17.20 -5.66 -8.90
CA GLY A 65 -16.86 -5.24 -7.55
C GLY A 65 -17.03 -3.74 -7.34
N GLN A 66 -17.14 -3.36 -6.06
CA GLN A 66 -17.23 -1.97 -5.64
C GLN A 66 -16.20 -1.66 -4.55
N ILE A 67 -15.63 -0.45 -4.60
CA ILE A 67 -14.81 0.09 -3.52
C ILE A 67 -15.75 0.77 -2.52
N ILE A 68 -15.66 0.37 -1.25
CA ILE A 68 -16.45 0.93 -0.14
C ILE A 68 -15.76 2.18 0.42
N ALA A 69 -14.44 2.08 0.63
CA ALA A 69 -13.66 3.16 1.22
C ALA A 69 -12.24 3.18 0.66
N CYS A 70 -11.68 4.39 0.59
CA CYS A 70 -10.30 4.65 0.18
C CYS A 70 -9.78 5.78 1.05
N ASN A 71 -9.06 5.42 2.11
CA ASN A 71 -8.59 6.35 3.13
C ASN A 71 -7.07 6.40 3.11
N GLU A 72 -6.51 7.60 3.17
CA GLU A 72 -5.07 7.77 3.41
C GLU A 72 -4.75 7.51 4.88
N ILE A 73 -3.63 6.85 5.15
CA ILE A 73 -3.10 6.60 6.48
C ILE A 73 -1.90 7.52 6.71
N PHE A 74 -1.92 8.19 7.85
CA PHE A 74 -0.82 9.00 8.35
C PHE A 74 -0.23 8.33 9.59
N GLU A 75 1.08 8.51 9.78
CA GLU A 75 1.77 8.02 10.98
C GLU A 75 1.24 8.79 12.21
N GLU A 76 1.00 8.07 13.31
CA GLU A 76 0.46 8.67 14.54
C GLU A 76 1.50 9.57 15.23
N ASP A 77 2.74 9.10 15.30
CA ASP A 77 3.88 9.84 15.85
C ASP A 77 5.07 9.81 14.89
N ALA A 78 5.27 10.92 14.16
CA ALA A 78 6.42 11.11 13.28
C ALA A 78 7.65 11.72 14.00
N SER A 79 7.65 11.81 15.33
CA SER A 79 8.76 12.36 16.11
C SER A 79 9.76 11.30 16.60
N THR A 80 9.30 10.06 16.72
CA THR A 80 10.09 8.94 17.25
C THR A 80 10.69 8.11 16.12
N VAL A 81 12.00 7.81 16.21
CA VAL A 81 12.66 6.90 15.25
C VAL A 81 12.31 5.45 15.58
N GLN A 82 11.87 4.70 14.57
CA GLN A 82 11.52 3.29 14.65
C GLN A 82 12.30 2.48 13.61
N ASN A 83 12.33 1.16 13.79
CA ASN A 83 12.88 0.22 12.81
C ASN A 83 11.71 -0.48 12.09
N TYR A 84 11.63 -0.32 10.77
CA TYR A 84 10.59 -0.89 9.93
C TYR A 84 11.14 -2.06 9.11
N GLY A 85 10.63 -3.26 9.37
CA GLY A 85 10.92 -4.44 8.54
C GLY A 85 10.01 -4.49 7.32
N ILE A 86 10.60 -4.55 6.12
CA ILE A 86 9.89 -4.64 4.85
C ILE A 86 10.24 -5.98 4.20
N TRP A 87 9.19 -6.79 3.96
CA TRP A 87 9.28 -7.97 3.12
C TRP A 87 8.78 -7.63 1.72
N VAL A 88 9.64 -7.79 0.73
CA VAL A 88 9.33 -7.49 -0.67
C VAL A 88 9.51 -8.72 -1.54
N ARG A 89 8.63 -8.86 -2.54
CA ARG A 89 8.87 -9.70 -3.71
C ARG A 89 9.10 -8.79 -4.90
N PHE A 90 10.18 -9.01 -5.64
CA PHE A 90 10.51 -8.23 -6.82
C PHE A 90 10.95 -9.11 -7.98
N THR A 91 10.82 -8.59 -9.19
CA THR A 91 11.21 -9.28 -10.42
C THR A 91 12.52 -8.68 -10.92
N SER A 92 13.55 -9.51 -10.99
CA SER A 92 14.83 -9.19 -11.64
C SER A 92 14.81 -9.64 -13.11
N ARG A 93 15.89 -9.37 -13.85
CA ARG A 93 16.06 -9.91 -15.22
C ARG A 93 16.11 -11.44 -15.27
N SER A 94 16.50 -12.08 -14.17
CA SER A 94 16.68 -13.54 -14.08
C SER A 94 15.52 -14.27 -13.41
N GLY A 95 14.59 -13.58 -12.74
CA GLY A 95 13.43 -14.22 -12.10
C GLY A 95 12.81 -13.43 -10.95
N GLU A 96 11.94 -14.09 -10.19
CA GLU A 96 11.30 -13.52 -9.00
C GLU A 96 12.12 -13.82 -7.73
N HIS A 97 12.31 -12.81 -6.89
CA HIS A 97 13.08 -12.91 -5.66
C HIS A 97 12.28 -12.36 -4.48
N ASN A 98 12.38 -13.03 -3.34
CA ASN A 98 11.86 -12.53 -2.07
C ASN A 98 13.03 -11.98 -1.25
N MET A 99 12.83 -10.84 -0.61
CA MET A 99 13.84 -10.16 0.21
C MET A 99 13.18 -9.58 1.46
N TYR A 100 13.92 -9.61 2.56
CA TYR A 100 13.57 -8.91 3.79
C TYR A 100 14.68 -7.89 4.09
N LYS A 101 14.30 -6.66 4.43
CA LYS A 101 15.24 -5.62 4.87
C LYS A 101 14.59 -4.70 5.89
N GLU A 102 15.41 -4.20 6.81
CA GLU A 102 14.98 -3.25 7.84
C GLU A 102 15.48 -1.85 7.51
N TYR A 103 14.61 -0.87 7.73
CA TYR A 103 14.87 0.55 7.50
C TYR A 103 14.64 1.33 8.80
N ARG A 104 15.56 2.24 9.12
CA ARG A 104 15.43 3.12 10.28
C ARG A 104 14.89 4.46 9.83
N ASP A 105 13.67 4.79 10.24
CA ASP A 105 13.01 6.04 9.88
C ASP A 105 12.03 6.47 10.99
N THR A 106 11.50 7.67 10.88
CA THR A 106 10.43 8.24 11.71
C THR A 106 9.03 7.91 11.19
N THR A 107 8.89 7.48 9.94
CA THR A 107 7.59 7.11 9.35
C THR A 107 7.71 5.90 8.45
N LEU A 108 6.62 5.13 8.33
CA LEU A 108 6.58 4.00 7.40
C LEU A 108 6.64 4.44 5.92
N ASN A 109 6.14 5.63 5.59
CA ASN A 109 6.25 6.19 4.24
C ASN A 109 7.71 6.50 3.88
N GLY A 110 8.49 7.07 4.82
CA GLY A 110 9.92 7.31 4.64
C GLY A 110 10.70 6.01 4.44
N ALA A 111 10.42 4.98 5.23
CA ALA A 111 11.03 3.66 5.05
C ALA A 111 10.75 3.05 3.67
N VAL A 112 9.53 3.22 3.15
CA VAL A 112 9.16 2.74 1.80
C VAL A 112 9.83 3.57 0.69
N GLU A 113 10.02 4.88 0.88
CA GLU A 113 10.82 5.69 -0.05
C GLU A 113 12.27 5.21 -0.11
N GLN A 114 12.91 5.03 1.06
CA GLN A 114 14.28 4.51 1.13
C GLN A 114 14.40 3.15 0.41
N MET A 115 13.42 2.26 0.59
CA MET A 115 13.37 0.99 -0.12
C MET A 115 13.28 1.15 -1.63
N TYR A 116 12.45 2.07 -2.13
CA TYR A 116 12.34 2.34 -3.57
C TYR A 116 13.59 3.00 -4.16
N ASP A 117 14.35 3.77 -3.39
CA ASP A 117 15.58 4.41 -3.87
C ASP A 117 16.77 3.41 -3.95
N GLU A 118 16.71 2.32 -3.18
CA GLU A 118 17.74 1.27 -3.18
C GLU A 118 17.49 0.12 -4.17
N MET A 119 16.27 -0.02 -4.68
CA MET A 119 15.84 -1.08 -5.62
C MET A 119 15.95 -0.66 -7.08
#